data_AF-A0AAW2UML3-F1
#
_entry.id   AF-A0AAW2UML3-F1
#
_cell.length_a   1.000
_cell.length_b   1.000
_cell.length_c   1.000
_cell.angle_alpha   90.00
_cell.angle_beta   90.00
_cell.angle_gamma   90.00
#
_symmetry.space_group_name_H-M   'P 1'
#
loop_
_entity.id
_entity.type
_entity.pdbx_description
1 polymer ?
#
loop_
_entity_poly.entity_id
_entity_poly.type
_entity_poly.pdbx_seq_one_letter_code
_entity_poly.pdbx_strand_id
1 'polypeptide(L)'
;MDWDFDAVHVVRGEKARNKELWPHLDADTSPDALVAKLQGTIAPWRNLYIATNEPFYNFFDKLRSHYKVHLLDDYSYLWGNTSEWYNETTLLNGGRSVEFDGYMRVEVDTEVLYRAKTRVETFYNLTKDCKDGIDTC
;
A
#
# COMPACT_ATOMS: atom_id res chain seq x y z
N MET A 1 8.11 -0.74 12.92
CA MET A 1 6.72 -0.23 13.12
C MET A 1 6.14 -0.86 14.37
N ASP A 2 5.43 -0.05 15.16
CA ASP A 2 4.77 -0.51 16.40
C ASP A 2 3.46 -1.24 16.05
N TRP A 3 2.94 -2.07 16.97
CA TRP A 3 1.69 -2.82 16.76
C TRP A 3 0.45 -1.91 16.74
N ASP A 4 0.54 -0.68 17.24
CA ASP A 4 -0.50 0.35 17.11
C ASP A 4 -0.27 1.19 15.84
N PHE A 5 -1.00 0.84 14.78
CA PHE A 5 -0.96 1.51 13.49
C PHE A 5 -2.31 1.49 12.77
N ASP A 6 -2.44 2.38 11.81
CA ASP A 6 -3.53 2.41 10.84
C ASP A 6 -2.97 2.11 9.45
N ALA A 7 -3.82 1.61 8.55
CA ALA A 7 -3.38 1.24 7.21
C ALA A 7 -4.30 1.81 6.13
N VAL A 8 -3.68 2.18 5.02
CA VAL A 8 -4.34 2.68 3.82
C VAL A 8 -3.93 1.79 2.66
N HIS A 9 -4.92 1.26 1.95
CA HIS A 9 -4.70 0.54 0.71
C HIS A 9 -4.97 1.46 -0.47
N VAL A 10 -3.90 1.84 -1.19
CA VAL A 10 -3.89 2.79 -2.31
C VAL A 10 -3.59 2.05 -3.61
N VAL A 11 -4.63 1.79 -4.41
CA VAL A 11 -4.54 1.18 -5.73
C VAL A 11 -4.42 2.28 -6.77
N ARG A 12 -3.29 2.30 -7.47
CA ARG A 12 -3.00 3.20 -8.60
C ARG A 12 -2.46 2.37 -9.77
N GLY A 13 -1.16 2.44 -10.04
CA GLY A 13 -0.52 1.73 -11.15
C GLY A 13 -1.19 2.03 -12.49
N GLU A 14 -1.49 0.99 -13.26
CA GLU A 14 -2.16 1.13 -14.57
C GLU A 14 -3.60 1.65 -14.45
N LYS A 15 -4.31 1.34 -13.36
CA LYS A 15 -5.70 1.78 -13.17
C LYS A 15 -5.81 3.31 -13.11
N ALA A 16 -4.86 3.98 -12.45
CA ALA A 16 -4.84 5.44 -12.37
C ALA A 16 -4.62 6.11 -13.74
N ARG A 17 -4.03 5.42 -14.72
CA ARG A 17 -3.84 5.95 -16.08
C ARG A 17 -5.07 5.76 -16.95
N ASN A 18 -5.90 4.76 -16.66
CA ASN A 18 -7.09 4.43 -17.44
C ASN A 18 -8.30 5.23 -16.94
N LYS A 19 -8.42 6.47 -17.45
CA LYS A 19 -9.54 7.37 -17.12
C LYS A 19 -10.87 6.97 -17.76
N GLU A 20 -10.86 6.05 -18.72
CA GLU A 20 -12.08 5.54 -19.34
C GLU A 20 -12.81 4.57 -18.38
N LEU A 21 -12.06 3.77 -17.61
CA LEU A 21 -12.62 2.87 -16.61
C LEU A 21 -12.66 3.46 -15.19
N TRP A 22 -11.69 4.32 -14.85
CA TRP A 22 -11.56 4.94 -13.53
C TRP A 22 -11.34 6.45 -13.66
N PRO A 23 -12.39 7.24 -13.94
CA PRO A 23 -12.28 8.66 -14.24
C PRO A 23 -11.79 9.50 -13.04
N HIS A 24 -12.00 9.04 -11.81
CA HIS A 24 -11.70 9.81 -10.59
C HIS A 24 -10.48 9.30 -9.82
N LEU A 25 -10.11 8.03 -10.00
CA LEU A 25 -9.09 7.33 -9.20
C LEU A 25 -7.77 8.09 -9.06
N ASP A 26 -7.23 8.62 -10.16
CA ASP A 26 -5.96 9.36 -10.14
C ASP A 26 -6.02 10.62 -9.26
N ALA A 27 -7.08 11.41 -9.43
CA ALA A 27 -7.28 12.64 -8.68
C ALA A 27 -7.61 12.35 -7.20
N ASP A 28 -8.47 11.36 -6.96
CA ASP A 28 -8.97 11.00 -5.63
C ASP A 28 -7.92 10.36 -4.74
N THR A 29 -6.91 9.70 -5.33
CA THR A 29 -5.75 9.11 -4.65
C THR A 29 -4.49 9.96 -4.81
N SER A 30 -4.61 11.21 -5.25
CA SER A 30 -3.48 12.15 -5.27
C SER A 30 -2.99 12.47 -3.84
N PRO A 31 -1.71 12.84 -3.64
CA PRO A 31 -1.17 13.04 -2.30
C PRO A 31 -1.93 14.09 -1.48
N ASP A 32 -2.41 15.17 -2.12
CA ASP A 32 -3.21 16.20 -1.45
C ASP A 32 -4.60 15.69 -1.06
N ALA A 33 -5.26 14.93 -1.94
CA ALA A 33 -6.56 14.33 -1.65
C ALA A 33 -6.47 13.29 -0.53
N LEU A 34 -5.39 12.49 -0.51
CA LEU A 34 -5.12 11.53 0.56
C LEU A 34 -4.94 12.25 1.89
N VAL A 35 -4.14 13.31 1.97
CA VAL A 35 -3.97 14.08 3.22
C VAL A 35 -5.31 14.57 3.75
N ALA A 36 -6.13 15.19 2.89
CA ALA A 36 -7.43 15.71 3.28
C ALA A 36 -8.40 14.62 3.81
N LYS A 37 -8.47 13.47 3.13
CA LYS A 37 -9.36 12.35 3.52
C LYS A 37 -8.87 11.64 4.79
N LEU A 38 -7.56 11.45 4.91
CA LEU A 38 -6.97 10.75 6.04
C LEU A 38 -7.04 11.59 7.32
N GLN A 39 -6.86 12.91 7.26
CA GLN A 39 -6.95 13.76 8.46
C GLN A 39 -8.34 13.76 9.10
N GLY A 40 -9.39 13.46 8.33
CA GLY A 40 -10.75 13.29 8.86
C GLY A 40 -11.00 11.93 9.52
N THR A 41 -10.15 10.93 9.26
CA THR A 41 -10.38 9.53 9.65
C THR A 41 -9.35 9.03 10.65
N ILE A 42 -8.09 9.38 10.47
CA ILE A 42 -6.94 8.93 11.26
C ILE A 42 -6.36 10.14 11.98
N ALA A 43 -6.11 9.99 13.29
CA ALA A 43 -5.51 11.07 14.05
C ALA A 43 -4.08 11.38 13.54
N PRO A 44 -3.67 12.66 13.48
CA PRO A 44 -2.33 13.05 13.08
C PRO A 44 -1.22 12.38 13.92
N TRP A 45 -0.03 12.26 13.34
CA TRP A 45 1.20 11.72 13.95
C TRP A 45 1.20 10.23 14.29
N ARG A 46 0.15 9.49 13.91
CA ARG A 46 0.08 8.03 14.06
C ARG A 46 0.96 7.30 13.03
N ASN A 47 1.25 6.02 13.31
CA ASN A 47 1.89 5.13 12.35
C ASN A 47 0.90 4.80 11.25
N LEU A 48 1.28 5.08 10.00
CA LEU A 48 0.45 4.87 8.83
C LEU A 48 1.17 3.93 7.87
N TYR A 49 0.65 2.72 7.72
CA TYR A 49 1.10 1.79 6.70
C TYR A 49 0.37 2.07 5.38
N ILE A 50 1.10 2.13 4.27
CA ILE A 50 0.52 2.33 2.95
C ILE A 50 0.82 1.09 2.10
N ALA A 51 -0.22 0.28 1.88
CA ALA A 51 -0.21 -0.81 0.91
C ALA A 51 -0.49 -0.21 -0.48
N THR A 52 0.42 -0.36 -1.43
CA THR A 52 0.28 0.31 -2.74
C THR A 52 1.05 -0.36 -3.86
N ASN A 53 0.51 -0.23 -5.07
CA ASN A 53 1.20 -0.57 -6.32
C ASN A 53 1.69 0.68 -7.09
N GLU A 54 1.78 1.84 -6.43
CA GLU A 54 2.38 3.04 -7.00
C GLU A 54 3.91 2.87 -7.12
N PRO A 55 4.49 2.92 -8.33
CA PRO A 55 5.91 2.68 -8.53
C PRO A 55 6.81 3.79 -7.97
N PHE A 56 6.29 5.00 -7.78
CA PHE A 56 7.10 6.11 -7.29
C PHE A 56 7.12 6.17 -5.75
N TYR A 57 8.23 5.74 -5.16
CA TYR A 57 8.40 5.67 -3.69
C TYR A 57 8.10 7.01 -2.96
N ASN A 58 8.55 8.14 -3.52
CA ASN A 58 8.36 9.47 -2.93
C ASN A 58 6.95 10.06 -3.17
N PHE A 59 6.03 9.31 -3.79
CA PHE A 59 4.66 9.78 -4.07
C PHE A 59 3.92 10.21 -2.79
N PHE A 60 4.19 9.52 -1.67
CA PHE A 60 3.52 9.75 -0.39
C PHE A 60 4.27 10.72 0.54
N ASP A 61 5.31 11.42 0.07
CA ASP A 61 6.11 12.30 0.93
C ASP A 61 5.29 13.42 1.57
N LYS A 62 4.24 13.90 0.91
CA LYS A 62 3.32 14.89 1.51
C LYS A 62 2.65 14.37 2.79
N LEU A 63 2.38 13.06 2.88
CA LEU A 63 1.78 12.45 4.07
C LEU A 63 2.78 12.36 5.23
N ARG A 64 4.10 12.34 4.96
CA ARG A 64 5.14 12.27 5.99
C ARG A 64 5.16 13.50 6.90
N SER A 65 4.64 14.63 6.44
CA SER A 65 4.44 15.84 7.25
C SER A 65 3.31 15.72 8.29
N HIS A 66 2.46 14.70 8.15
CA HIS A 66 1.26 14.50 8.98
C HIS A 66 1.25 13.16 9.72
N TYR A 67 1.94 12.15 9.19
CA TYR A 67 1.94 10.78 9.71
C TYR A 67 3.35 10.17 9.68
N LYS A 68 3.56 9.15 10.49
CA LYS A 68 4.76 8.28 10.38
C LYS A 68 4.47 7.24 9.31
N VAL A 69 4.77 7.58 8.05
CA VAL A 69 4.48 6.74 6.88
C VAL A 69 5.48 5.60 6.78
N HIS A 70 4.94 4.40 6.58
CA HIS A 70 5.66 3.16 6.32
C HIS A 70 5.14 2.55 5.02
N LEU A 71 6.04 2.17 4.13
CA LEU A 71 5.75 1.41 2.91
C LEU A 71 6.29 -0.02 3.05
N LEU A 72 5.81 -0.94 2.23
CA LEU A 72 6.34 -2.30 2.19
C LEU A 72 7.86 -2.27 1.97
N ASP A 73 8.34 -1.51 0.98
CA ASP A 73 9.77 -1.45 0.63
C ASP A 73 10.69 -0.95 1.76
N ASP A 74 10.17 -0.24 2.77
CA ASP A 74 10.93 0.14 3.97
C ASP A 74 11.40 -1.08 4.77
N TYR A 75 10.73 -2.22 4.59
CA TYR A 75 11.01 -3.50 5.23
C TYR A 75 11.71 -4.49 4.31
N SER A 76 12.22 -4.04 3.15
CA SER A 76 12.85 -4.92 2.17
C SER A 76 14.05 -5.72 2.69
N TYR A 77 14.69 -5.28 3.77
CA TYR A 77 15.71 -6.03 4.47
C TYR A 77 15.21 -7.38 5.04
N LEU A 78 13.89 -7.56 5.23
CA LEU A 78 13.28 -8.80 5.72
C LEU A 78 13.22 -9.91 4.66
N TRP A 79 13.28 -9.57 3.37
CA TRP A 79 13.30 -10.54 2.26
C TRP A 79 14.46 -10.32 1.28
N GLY A 80 15.32 -9.35 1.56
CA GLY A 80 16.53 -9.09 0.77
C GLY A 80 17.50 -10.27 0.81
N ASN A 81 18.51 -10.25 -0.05
CA ASN A 81 19.51 -11.33 -0.19
C ASN A 81 20.34 -11.63 1.09
N THR A 82 20.30 -10.76 2.09
CA THR A 82 20.97 -10.93 3.39
C THR A 82 20.02 -11.37 4.50
N SER A 83 18.73 -11.55 4.18
CA SER A 83 17.68 -11.91 5.14
C SER A 83 17.65 -13.39 5.48
N GLU A 84 17.10 -13.71 6.65
CA GLU A 84 16.77 -15.09 7.03
C GLU A 84 15.77 -15.71 6.03
N TRP A 85 14.75 -14.95 5.61
CA TRP A 85 13.77 -15.39 4.61
C TRP A 85 14.45 -15.86 3.32
N TYR A 86 15.41 -15.10 2.80
CA TYR A 86 16.13 -15.47 1.58
C TYR A 86 16.93 -16.77 1.77
N ASN A 87 17.64 -16.90 2.89
CA ASN A 87 18.43 -18.09 3.20
C ASN A 87 17.56 -19.34 3.34
N GLU A 88 16.46 -19.24 4.10
CA GLU A 88 15.55 -20.35 4.37
C GLU A 88 14.79 -20.77 3.11
N THR A 89 14.22 -19.82 2.36
CA THR A 89 13.48 -20.13 1.12
C THR A 89 14.39 -20.72 0.06
N THR A 90 15.63 -20.22 -0.07
CA THR A 90 16.62 -20.78 -1.00
C THR A 90 16.98 -22.21 -0.62
N LEU A 91 17.18 -22.50 0.67
CA LEU A 91 17.46 -23.85 1.16
C LEU A 91 16.29 -24.80 0.89
N LEU A 92 15.06 -24.37 1.18
CA LEU A 92 13.84 -25.14 0.94
C LEU A 92 13.59 -25.39 -0.57
N ASN A 93 14.05 -24.47 -1.41
CA ASN A 93 13.88 -24.53 -2.87
C ASN A 93 15.12 -25.12 -3.58
N GLY A 94 15.86 -26.02 -2.93
CA GLY A 94 16.95 -26.77 -3.54
C GLY A 94 18.14 -25.91 -3.99
N GLY A 95 18.42 -24.83 -3.28
CA GLY A 95 19.49 -23.87 -3.59
C GLY A 95 19.10 -22.80 -4.61
N ARG A 96 17.84 -22.74 -5.04
CA ARG A 96 17.34 -21.70 -5.97
C ARG A 96 16.68 -20.57 -5.18
N SER A 97 17.13 -19.35 -5.39
CA SER A 97 16.53 -18.17 -4.76
C SER A 97 15.06 -18.01 -5.17
N VAL A 98 14.22 -17.65 -4.21
CA VAL A 98 12.83 -17.26 -4.43
C VAL A 98 12.77 -15.73 -4.51
N GLU A 99 12.14 -15.21 -5.55
CA GLU A 99 11.94 -13.76 -5.71
C GLU A 99 10.77 -13.30 -4.85
N PHE A 100 10.93 -12.16 -4.18
CA PHE A 100 9.82 -11.47 -3.52
C PHE A 100 9.03 -10.66 -4.55
N ASP A 101 8.20 -11.39 -5.29
CA ASP A 101 7.48 -10.90 -6.47
C ASP A 101 6.21 -10.11 -6.12
N GLY A 102 5.45 -9.74 -7.15
CA GLY A 102 4.18 -9.00 -6.97
C GLY A 102 3.12 -9.79 -6.19
N TYR A 103 3.12 -11.12 -6.28
CA TYR A 103 2.17 -11.94 -5.53
C TYR A 103 2.49 -11.88 -4.04
N MET A 104 3.76 -12.10 -3.67
CA MET A 104 4.18 -12.04 -2.27
C MET A 104 3.96 -10.66 -1.65
N ARG A 105 4.19 -9.60 -2.43
CA ARG A 105 3.90 -8.21 -2.01
C ARG A 105 2.42 -8.03 -1.65
N VAL A 106 1.51 -8.50 -2.50
CA VAL A 106 0.06 -8.40 -2.27
C VAL A 106 -0.37 -9.18 -1.03
N GLU A 107 0.17 -10.38 -0.82
CA GLU A 107 -0.14 -11.19 0.36
C GLU A 107 0.29 -10.48 1.65
N VAL A 108 1.52 -9.96 1.70
CA VAL A 108 2.01 -9.21 2.88
C VAL A 108 1.20 -7.93 3.11
N ASP A 109 0.98 -7.13 2.06
CA ASP A 109 0.18 -5.90 2.15
C ASP A 109 -1.23 -6.16 2.68
N THR A 110 -1.85 -7.24 2.20
CA THR A 110 -3.20 -7.67 2.61
C THR A 110 -3.21 -8.08 4.08
N GLU A 111 -2.24 -8.89 4.51
CA GLU A 111 -2.12 -9.32 5.90
C GLU A 111 -1.84 -8.14 6.86
N VAL A 112 -0.98 -7.20 6.47
CA VAL A 112 -0.70 -6.00 7.28
C VAL A 112 -1.94 -5.10 7.37
N LEU A 113 -2.68 -4.93 6.27
CA LEU A 113 -3.93 -4.17 6.24
C LEU A 113 -4.97 -4.76 7.21
N TYR A 114 -5.14 -6.09 7.26
CA TYR A 114 -6.10 -6.73 8.16
C TYR A 114 -5.77 -6.60 9.64
N ARG A 115 -4.50 -6.33 9.99
CA ARG A 115 -4.05 -6.13 11.37
C ARG A 115 -4.14 -4.68 11.83
N ALA A 116 -4.44 -3.74 10.93
CA ALA A 116 -4.52 -2.33 11.25
C ALA A 116 -5.75 -1.98 12.09
N LYS A 117 -5.61 -0.97 12.96
CA LYS A 117 -6.70 -0.46 13.80
C LYS A 117 -7.80 0.20 12.97
N THR A 118 -7.41 1.09 12.06
CA THR A 118 -8.28 1.70 11.06
C THR A 118 -7.81 1.29 9.68
N ARG A 119 -8.76 0.88 8.83
CA ARG A 119 -8.52 0.49 7.44
C ARG A 119 -9.20 1.48 6.53
N VAL A 120 -8.43 2.07 5.62
CA VAL A 120 -8.92 2.99 4.60
C VAL A 120 -8.60 2.38 3.24
N GLU A 121 -9.61 2.06 2.46
CA GLU A 121 -9.44 1.37 1.18
C GLU A 121 -9.78 2.27 0.00
N THR A 122 -9.09 2.06 -1.12
CA THR A 122 -9.25 2.87 -2.32
C THR A 122 -10.70 2.95 -2.79
N PHE A 123 -11.32 1.82 -3.11
CA PHE A 123 -12.66 1.77 -3.72
C PHE A 123 -13.81 1.81 -2.71
N TYR A 124 -13.51 2.00 -1.42
CA TYR A 124 -14.53 2.11 -0.38
C TYR A 124 -14.52 3.49 0.30
N ASN A 125 -13.33 4.04 0.57
CA ASN A 125 -13.17 5.29 1.29
C ASN A 125 -12.57 6.41 0.45
N LEU A 126 -11.71 6.09 -0.52
CA LEU A 126 -10.91 7.10 -1.21
C LEU A 126 -11.50 7.55 -2.53
N THR A 127 -12.05 6.68 -3.37
CA THR A 127 -12.64 7.07 -4.67
C THR A 127 -14.12 6.69 -4.74
N LYS A 128 -14.85 7.37 -5.64
CA LYS A 128 -16.21 6.98 -6.03
C LYS A 128 -16.24 5.95 -7.17
N ASP A 129 -15.11 5.69 -7.81
CA ASP A 129 -15.06 4.70 -8.88
C ASP A 129 -15.27 3.29 -8.31
N CYS A 130 -15.91 2.41 -9.08
CA CYS A 130 -16.04 1.01 -8.71
C CYS A 130 -14.71 0.25 -8.94
N LYS A 131 -14.46 -0.78 -8.15
CA LYS A 131 -13.22 -1.57 -8.20
C LYS A 131 -12.93 -2.15 -9.58
N ASP A 132 -13.97 -2.59 -10.28
CA ASP A 132 -13.88 -3.29 -11.56
C ASP A 132 -14.23 -2.39 -12.78
N GLY A 133 -14.40 -1.08 -12.54
CA GLY A 133 -14.62 -0.06 -13.58
C GLY A 133 -16.04 0.53 -13.57
N ILE A 134 -16.34 1.43 -14.50
CA ILE A 134 -17.67 2.07 -14.62
C ILE A 134 -18.78 1.01 -14.68
N ASP A 135 -19.88 1.25 -13.94
CA ASP A 135 -21.08 0.40 -13.87
C ASP A 135 -20.88 -1.01 -13.27
N THR A 136 -19.87 -1.21 -12.41
CA THR A 136 -19.55 -2.52 -11.79
C THR A 136 -19.59 -2.55 -10.25
N CYS A 137 -20.19 -1.54 -9.64
CA CYS A 137 -20.48 -1.52 -8.20
C CYS A 137 -21.59 -2.54 -7.87
#